data_AF-A0A948AXT7-F1
#
_entry.id   AF-A0A948AXT7-F1
#
_cell.length_a   1.000
_cell.length_b   1.000
_cell.length_c   1.000
_cell.angle_alpha   90.00
_cell.angle_beta   90.00
_cell.angle_gamma   90.00
#
_symmetry.space_group_name_H-M   'P 1'
#
loop_
_entity.id
_entity.type
_entity.pdbx_description
1 polymer ?
#
loop_
_entity_poly.entity_id
_entity_poly.type
_entity_poly.pdbx_seq_one_letter_code
_entity_poly.pdbx_strand_id
1 'polypeptide(L)'
;MGRAQIVKLLKIPANLAVMPTPTELGEIARKILEKSKKLTPARVKANFDMLLEELLAIEYICFQEYEKVVNSHKVMTLLGNGALNAKKVQSKFNDLYGLFLSMTQSRKARAGISFESHVTFLFEKLNYPHDAQPIVNGKPDFILPSKAVYLKQPLSCIVFTVKRTLRERWKQVTTEATKGYKFYLGTIDTGISENQIREAAKFKIFIVVPERIKFENPVYASNYNVISFREFFEDHVEPELKKWKKF
;
A
#
# COMPACT_ATOMS: atom_id res chain seq x y z
N MET A 1 13.81 12.19 2.76
CA MET A 1 14.70 12.79 1.75
C MET A 1 13.91 13.77 0.86
N GLY A 2 14.49 14.85 0.34
CA GLY A 2 13.74 15.86 -0.45
C GLY A 2 13.56 15.51 -1.93
N ARG A 3 12.58 16.12 -2.62
CA ARG A 3 12.27 15.86 -4.05
C ARG A 3 13.49 16.01 -4.96
N ALA A 4 14.23 17.11 -4.85
CA ALA A 4 15.41 17.37 -5.70
C ALA A 4 16.48 16.27 -5.59
N GLN A 5 16.69 15.73 -4.39
CA GLN A 5 17.63 14.63 -4.16
C GLN A 5 17.13 13.34 -4.80
N ILE A 6 15.83 13.02 -4.68
CA ILE A 6 15.21 11.86 -5.35
C ILE A 6 15.37 11.99 -6.86
N VAL A 7 15.00 13.12 -7.45
CA VAL A 7 15.08 13.34 -8.91
C VAL A 7 16.51 13.18 -9.42
N LYS A 8 17.52 13.67 -8.69
CA LYS A 8 18.94 13.48 -9.07
C LYS A 8 19.37 12.02 -9.11
N LEU A 9 18.73 11.15 -8.32
CA LEU A 9 18.98 9.71 -8.33
C LEU A 9 18.27 8.98 -9.48
N LEU A 10 17.27 9.61 -10.10
CA LEU A 10 16.53 9.07 -11.22
C LEU A 10 17.27 9.37 -12.53
N LYS A 11 17.81 8.33 -13.17
CA LYS A 11 18.45 8.42 -14.49
C LYS A 11 17.41 8.15 -15.59
N ILE A 12 16.41 9.01 -15.73
CA ILE A 12 15.29 8.79 -16.67
C ILE A 12 15.74 9.13 -18.10
N PRO A 13 15.65 8.19 -19.06
CA PRO A 13 15.95 8.48 -20.46
C PRO A 13 14.95 9.50 -21.04
N ALA A 14 15.45 10.46 -21.82
CA ALA A 14 14.61 11.52 -22.41
C ALA A 14 13.54 10.97 -23.37
N ASN A 15 13.79 9.82 -24.01
CA ASN A 15 12.93 9.18 -25.00
C ASN A 15 12.17 7.96 -24.45
N LEU A 16 11.97 7.88 -23.14
CA LEU A 16 11.26 6.75 -22.54
C LEU A 16 9.80 6.71 -23.02
N ALA A 17 9.45 5.65 -23.75
CA ALA A 17 8.11 5.47 -24.32
C ALA A 17 7.13 4.71 -23.42
N VAL A 18 7.65 3.92 -22.46
CA VAL A 18 6.86 2.99 -21.65
C VAL A 18 7.03 3.34 -20.17
N MET A 19 5.91 3.39 -19.44
CA MET A 19 5.93 3.57 -17.99
C MET A 19 6.49 2.31 -17.31
N PRO A 20 7.45 2.43 -16.38
CA PRO A 20 7.85 1.31 -15.55
C PRO A 20 6.63 0.73 -14.82
N THR A 21 6.62 -0.57 -14.58
CA THR A 21 5.59 -1.28 -13.82
C THR A 21 5.55 -0.81 -12.36
N PRO A 22 4.47 -1.08 -11.61
CA PRO A 22 4.42 -0.81 -10.17
C PRO A 22 5.58 -1.48 -9.41
N THR A 23 5.93 -2.71 -9.78
CA THR A 23 7.03 -3.46 -9.16
C THR A 23 8.36 -2.75 -9.37
N GLU A 24 8.68 -2.35 -10.61
CA GLU A 24 9.93 -1.64 -10.91
C GLU A 24 10.02 -0.29 -10.20
N LEU A 25 8.92 0.48 -10.13
CA LEU A 25 8.90 1.75 -9.37
C LEU A 25 9.07 1.51 -7.87
N GLY A 26 8.43 0.48 -7.33
CA GLY A 26 8.60 0.07 -5.93
C GLY A 26 10.05 -0.28 -5.62
N GLU A 27 10.72 -1.04 -6.49
CA GLU A 27 12.15 -1.36 -6.36
C GLU A 27 13.05 -0.11 -6.41
N ILE A 28 12.78 0.81 -7.33
CA ILE A 28 13.50 2.09 -7.42
C ILE A 28 13.35 2.85 -6.10
N ALA A 29 12.13 2.97 -5.58
CA ALA A 29 11.87 3.67 -4.33
C ALA A 29 12.59 3.04 -3.13
N ARG A 30 12.60 1.70 -3.03
CA ARG A 30 13.32 0.97 -1.98
C ARG A 30 14.82 1.17 -2.05
N LYS A 31 15.42 1.03 -3.24
CA LYS A 31 16.85 1.29 -3.47
C LYS A 31 17.22 2.73 -3.09
N ILE A 32 16.34 3.68 -3.37
CA ILE A 32 16.53 5.08 -2.99
C ILE A 32 16.48 5.26 -1.47
N LEU A 33 15.52 4.63 -0.78
CA LEU A 33 15.43 4.68 0.68
C LEU A 33 16.66 4.05 1.33
N GLU A 34 17.04 2.84 0.89
CA GLU A 34 18.14 2.04 1.45
C GLU A 34 19.52 2.72 1.30
N LYS A 35 19.70 3.63 0.32
CA LYS A 35 20.90 4.48 0.23
C LYS A 35 21.08 5.42 1.41
N SER A 36 19.99 5.82 2.06
CA SER A 36 19.99 6.79 3.17
C SER A 36 19.67 6.18 4.53
N LYS A 37 19.04 4.99 4.56
CA LYS A 37 18.56 4.35 5.79
C LYS A 37 18.83 2.85 5.76
N LYS A 38 19.54 2.36 6.79
CA LYS A 38 19.68 0.92 7.03
C LYS A 38 18.39 0.36 7.63
N LEU A 39 17.78 -0.63 6.97
CA LEU A 39 16.51 -1.25 7.37
C LEU A 39 16.72 -2.52 8.19
N THR A 40 17.29 -2.39 9.40
CA THR A 40 17.38 -3.51 10.35
C THR A 40 16.00 -3.85 10.93
N PRO A 41 15.68 -5.10 11.32
CA PRO A 41 14.38 -5.48 11.87
C PRO A 41 13.89 -4.57 13.01
N ALA A 42 14.76 -4.27 13.99
CA ALA A 42 14.42 -3.39 15.12
C ALA A 42 14.01 -1.98 14.68
N ARG A 43 14.73 -1.40 13.69
CA ARG A 43 14.42 -0.08 13.15
C ARG A 43 13.13 -0.09 12.32
N VAL A 44 12.91 -1.14 11.53
CA VAL A 44 11.68 -1.30 10.76
C VAL A 44 10.49 -1.39 11.71
N LYS A 45 10.57 -2.20 12.76
CA LYS A 45 9.50 -2.31 13.77
C LYS A 45 9.17 -0.96 14.41
N ALA A 46 10.19 -0.27 14.90
CA ALA A 46 10.00 1.00 15.62
C ALA A 46 9.51 2.16 14.74
N ASN A 47 9.64 2.05 13.40
CA ASN A 47 9.37 3.13 12.46
C ASN A 47 8.53 2.67 11.26
N PHE A 48 7.74 1.60 11.41
CA PHE A 48 7.13 0.90 10.27
C PHE A 48 6.25 1.83 9.42
N ASP A 49 5.37 2.58 10.07
CA ASP A 49 4.46 3.52 9.43
C ASP A 49 5.19 4.69 8.78
N MET A 50 6.18 5.30 9.46
CA MET A 50 7.01 6.36 8.89
C MET A 50 7.80 5.89 7.66
N LEU A 51 8.35 4.67 7.69
CA LEU A 51 9.07 4.10 6.56
C LEU A 51 8.13 3.79 5.39
N LEU A 52 6.93 3.30 5.67
CA LEU A 52 5.89 3.06 4.68
C LEU A 52 5.48 4.36 3.98
N GLU A 53 5.18 5.41 4.76
CA GLU A 53 4.83 6.73 4.23
C GLU A 53 5.97 7.33 3.39
N GLU A 54 7.23 7.19 3.83
CA GLU A 54 8.38 7.67 3.05
C GLU A 54 8.59 6.87 1.75
N LEU A 55 8.43 5.53 1.77
CA LEU A 55 8.47 4.72 0.55
C LEU A 55 7.41 5.15 -0.45
N LEU A 56 6.18 5.35 0.00
CA LEU A 56 5.07 5.80 -0.85
C LEU A 56 5.34 7.21 -1.41
N ALA A 57 5.89 8.11 -0.60
CA ALA A 57 6.25 9.46 -1.05
C ALA A 57 7.38 9.43 -2.08
N ILE A 58 8.43 8.63 -1.85
CA ILE A 58 9.53 8.46 -2.80
C ILE A 58 9.00 7.87 -4.11
N GLU A 59 8.23 6.79 -4.06
CA GLU A 59 7.68 6.16 -5.26
C GLU A 59 6.78 7.12 -6.03
N TYR A 60 5.94 7.89 -5.34
CA TYR A 60 5.07 8.87 -5.99
C TYR A 60 5.88 9.95 -6.73
N ILE A 61 6.97 10.42 -6.13
CA ILE A 61 7.89 11.35 -6.80
C ILE A 61 8.50 10.69 -8.05
N CYS A 62 8.99 9.44 -7.92
CA CYS A 62 9.54 8.70 -9.06
C CYS A 62 8.51 8.55 -10.18
N PHE A 63 7.29 8.14 -9.83
CA PHE A 63 6.16 7.99 -10.73
C PHE A 63 5.89 9.29 -11.50
N GLN A 64 5.83 10.43 -10.83
CA GLN A 64 5.55 11.72 -11.48
C GLN A 64 6.62 12.10 -12.51
N GLU A 65 7.90 11.84 -12.23
CA GLU A 65 8.98 12.13 -13.18
C GLU A 65 8.92 11.22 -14.41
N TYR A 66 8.69 9.91 -14.22
CA TYR A 66 8.48 8.98 -15.33
C TYR A 66 7.23 9.33 -16.15
N GLU A 67 6.14 9.64 -15.44
CA GLU A 67 4.86 9.99 -16.03
C GLU A 67 4.98 11.23 -16.91
N LYS A 68 5.70 12.27 -16.45
CA LYS A 68 5.95 13.48 -17.23
C LYS A 68 6.61 13.14 -18.57
N VAL A 69 7.69 12.37 -18.58
CA VAL A 69 8.43 12.03 -19.80
C VAL A 69 7.59 11.19 -20.77
N VAL A 70 6.97 10.12 -20.26
CA VAL A 70 6.19 9.18 -21.09
C VAL A 70 4.92 9.83 -21.63
N ASN A 71 4.20 10.60 -20.80
CA ASN A 71 2.94 11.20 -21.21
C ASN A 71 3.15 12.40 -22.14
N SER A 72 4.26 13.15 -21.99
CA SER A 72 4.63 14.17 -22.98
C SER A 72 4.80 13.55 -24.37
N HIS A 73 5.43 12.38 -24.49
CA HIS A 73 5.53 11.67 -25.78
C HIS A 73 4.15 11.27 -26.31
N LYS A 74 3.28 10.69 -25.48
CA LYS A 74 1.93 10.28 -25.90
C LYS A 74 1.08 11.45 -26.40
N VAL A 75 1.14 12.59 -25.69
CA VAL A 75 0.43 13.82 -26.08
C VAL A 75 0.99 14.36 -27.40
N MET A 76 2.31 14.39 -27.55
CA MET A 76 2.96 14.82 -28.80
C MET A 76 2.56 13.93 -29.99
N THR A 77 2.56 12.61 -29.81
CA THR A 77 2.14 11.66 -30.87
C THR A 77 0.68 11.88 -31.28
N LEU A 78 -0.21 12.09 -30.30
CA LEU A 78 -1.65 12.29 -30.56
C LEU A 78 -1.91 13.61 -31.30
N LEU A 79 -1.22 14.67 -30.90
CA LEU A 79 -1.31 15.97 -31.57
C LEU A 79 -0.63 15.92 -32.95
N GLY A 80 0.43 15.14 -33.12
CA GLY A 80 1.20 15.08 -34.36
C GLY A 80 1.92 16.40 -34.68
N ASN A 81 2.58 16.46 -35.84
CA ASN A 81 3.42 17.59 -36.24
C ASN A 81 2.63 18.87 -36.58
N GLY A 82 3.30 20.02 -36.59
CA GLY A 82 2.74 21.32 -36.96
C GLY A 82 2.25 22.16 -35.77
N ALA A 83 1.98 23.44 -36.03
CA ALA A 83 1.64 24.42 -35.00
C ALA A 83 0.39 24.03 -34.19
N LEU A 84 0.47 24.21 -32.87
CA LEU A 84 -0.66 24.01 -31.98
C LEU A 84 -1.63 25.18 -32.11
N ASN A 85 -2.91 24.90 -32.38
CA ASN A 85 -3.96 25.90 -32.40
C ASN A 85 -5.29 25.30 -31.90
N ALA A 86 -6.26 26.16 -31.60
CA ALA A 86 -7.54 25.75 -31.03
C ALA A 86 -8.28 24.74 -31.93
N LYS A 87 -8.26 24.92 -33.26
CA LYS A 87 -8.92 24.00 -34.21
C LYS A 87 -8.32 22.59 -34.14
N LYS A 88 -7.00 22.50 -34.08
CA LYS A 88 -6.28 21.22 -33.96
C LYS A 88 -6.59 20.52 -32.65
N VAL A 89 -6.56 21.26 -31.53
CA VAL A 89 -6.94 20.71 -30.21
C VAL A 89 -8.40 20.26 -30.20
N GLN A 90 -9.32 21.06 -30.76
CA GLN A 90 -10.73 20.71 -30.87
C GLN A 90 -10.94 19.42 -31.69
N SER A 91 -10.23 19.27 -32.81
CA SER A 91 -10.31 18.04 -33.64
C SER A 91 -9.81 16.78 -32.92
N LYS A 92 -8.98 16.94 -31.88
CA LYS A 92 -8.38 15.87 -31.08
C LYS A 92 -8.95 15.78 -29.67
N PHE A 93 -10.00 16.53 -29.37
CA PHE A 93 -10.49 16.72 -28.01
C PHE A 93 -10.88 15.40 -27.34
N ASN A 94 -11.65 14.55 -28.03
CA ASN A 94 -12.11 13.27 -27.49
C ASN A 94 -10.93 12.30 -27.25
N ASP A 95 -9.94 12.29 -28.14
CA ASP A 95 -8.74 11.46 -28.00
C ASP A 95 -7.92 11.92 -26.78
N LEU A 96 -7.72 13.23 -26.62
CA LEU A 96 -7.04 13.81 -25.46
C LEU A 96 -7.78 13.51 -24.16
N TYR A 97 -9.11 13.67 -24.16
CA TYR A 97 -9.95 13.35 -23.01
C TYR A 97 -9.80 11.87 -22.60
N GLY A 98 -9.90 10.95 -23.57
CA GLY A 98 -9.70 9.53 -23.34
C GLY A 98 -8.29 9.20 -22.81
N LEU A 99 -7.28 9.87 -23.34
CA LEU A 99 -5.89 9.73 -22.90
C LEU A 99 -5.71 10.17 -21.42
N PHE A 100 -6.21 11.35 -21.03
CA PHE A 100 -6.11 11.83 -19.65
C PHE A 100 -6.95 11.00 -18.67
N LEU A 101 -8.11 10.51 -19.11
CA LEU A 101 -8.92 9.58 -18.32
C LEU A 101 -8.14 8.28 -18.06
N SER A 102 -7.53 7.71 -19.10
CA SER A 102 -6.69 6.51 -18.99
C SER A 102 -5.51 6.71 -18.04
N MET A 103 -4.81 7.85 -18.11
CA MET A 103 -3.75 8.22 -17.16
C MET A 103 -4.25 8.24 -15.71
N THR A 104 -5.43 8.83 -15.48
CA THR A 104 -6.04 8.91 -14.14
C THR A 104 -6.40 7.53 -13.59
N GLN A 105 -6.95 6.64 -14.42
CA GLN A 105 -7.28 5.27 -13.99
C GLN A 105 -6.01 4.44 -13.71
N SER A 106 -4.97 4.59 -14.54
CA SER A 106 -3.65 3.99 -14.30
C SER A 106 -3.07 4.40 -12.94
N ARG A 107 -3.12 5.69 -12.59
CA ARG A 107 -2.69 6.18 -11.26
C ARG A 107 -3.40 5.46 -10.11
N LYS A 108 -4.73 5.31 -10.19
CA LYS A 108 -5.52 4.65 -9.15
C LYS A 108 -5.14 3.18 -8.98
N ALA A 109 -5.00 2.44 -10.08
CA ALA A 109 -4.60 1.04 -10.05
C ALA A 109 -3.20 0.86 -9.43
N ARG A 110 -2.24 1.69 -9.85
CA ARG A 110 -0.86 1.67 -9.36
C ARG A 110 -0.75 1.95 -7.88
N ALA A 111 -1.52 2.92 -7.36
CA ALA A 111 -1.44 3.32 -5.96
C ALA A 111 -1.82 2.19 -4.98
N GLY A 112 -2.77 1.32 -5.36
CA GLY A 112 -3.15 0.16 -4.55
C GLY A 112 -2.03 -0.89 -4.50
N ILE A 113 -1.50 -1.25 -5.67
CA ILE A 113 -0.39 -2.22 -5.81
C ILE A 113 0.86 -1.74 -5.06
N SER A 114 1.20 -0.46 -5.20
CA SER A 114 2.34 0.17 -4.50
C SER A 114 2.23 0.02 -2.98
N PHE A 115 1.03 0.24 -2.41
CA PHE A 115 0.80 0.09 -0.97
C PHE A 115 0.99 -1.35 -0.50
N GLU A 116 0.34 -2.31 -1.14
CA GLU A 116 0.47 -3.74 -0.83
C GLU A 116 1.94 -4.20 -0.95
N SER A 117 2.63 -3.76 -2.01
CA SER A 117 4.02 -4.11 -2.26
C SER A 117 4.98 -3.57 -1.19
N HIS A 118 4.84 -2.30 -0.77
CA HIS A 118 5.72 -1.74 0.27
C HIS A 118 5.45 -2.31 1.65
N VAL A 119 4.21 -2.60 1.99
CA VAL A 119 3.91 -3.32 3.24
C VAL A 119 4.58 -4.69 3.23
N THR A 120 4.48 -5.45 2.14
CA THR A 120 5.17 -6.74 1.97
C THR A 120 6.66 -6.61 2.19
N PHE A 121 7.30 -5.66 1.51
CA PHE A 121 8.74 -5.42 1.65
C PHE A 121 9.15 -5.10 3.10
N LEU A 122 8.39 -4.26 3.81
CA LEU A 122 8.71 -3.96 5.21
C LEU A 122 8.46 -5.15 6.13
N PHE A 123 7.43 -5.96 5.88
CA PHE A 123 7.18 -7.21 6.62
C PHE A 123 8.32 -8.21 6.45
N GLU A 124 8.82 -8.38 5.23
CA GLU A 124 9.99 -9.22 4.95
C GLU A 124 11.22 -8.77 5.75
N LYS A 125 11.42 -7.46 5.93
CA LYS A 125 12.52 -6.92 6.75
C LYS A 125 12.36 -7.15 8.25
N LEU A 126 11.15 -7.43 8.75
CA LEU A 126 10.90 -7.74 10.16
C LEU A 126 11.33 -9.16 10.54
N ASN A 127 11.49 -10.07 9.56
CA ASN A 127 11.78 -11.50 9.77
C ASN A 127 10.75 -12.21 10.68
N TYR A 128 9.49 -11.77 10.67
CA TYR A 128 8.42 -12.53 11.32
C TYR A 128 8.00 -13.73 10.45
N PRO A 129 7.73 -14.90 11.05
CA PRO A 129 7.23 -16.05 10.29
C PRO A 129 5.88 -15.70 9.68
N HIS A 130 5.75 -15.86 8.37
CA HIS A 130 4.51 -15.62 7.64
C HIS A 130 4.50 -16.35 6.29
N ASP A 131 3.29 -16.59 5.78
CA ASP A 131 3.07 -16.85 4.36
C ASP A 131 2.41 -15.63 3.72
N ALA A 132 2.95 -15.17 2.59
CA ALA A 132 2.38 -14.09 1.79
C ALA A 132 1.40 -14.64 0.73
N GLN A 133 0.33 -13.91 0.50
CA GLN A 133 -0.76 -14.22 -0.45
C GLN A 133 -1.29 -15.67 -0.40
N PRO A 134 -1.59 -16.23 0.79
CA PRO A 134 -2.03 -17.61 0.89
C PRO A 134 -3.43 -17.81 0.30
N ILE A 135 -3.59 -18.89 -0.46
CA ILE A 135 -4.89 -19.32 -0.97
C ILE A 135 -5.63 -20.07 0.14
N VAL A 136 -6.53 -19.35 0.83
CA VAL A 136 -7.49 -19.85 1.85
C VAL A 136 -8.84 -19.17 1.66
N ASN A 137 -9.83 -19.50 2.51
CA ASN A 137 -11.11 -18.79 2.56
C ASN A 137 -10.88 -17.29 2.85
N GLY A 138 -11.05 -16.43 1.83
CA GLY A 138 -10.91 -14.98 1.94
C GLY A 138 -9.64 -14.35 1.34
N LYS A 139 -8.69 -15.11 0.78
CA LYS A 139 -7.45 -14.60 0.13
C LYS A 139 -6.79 -13.39 0.84
N PRO A 140 -6.36 -13.56 2.11
CA PRO A 140 -5.65 -12.50 2.82
C PRO A 140 -4.27 -12.24 2.21
N ASP A 141 -3.68 -11.09 2.52
CA ASP A 141 -2.33 -10.76 2.06
C ASP A 141 -1.25 -11.48 2.87
N PHE A 142 -1.47 -11.71 4.17
CA PHE A 142 -0.54 -12.41 5.05
C PHE A 142 -1.27 -13.31 6.06
N ILE A 143 -0.66 -14.46 6.34
CA ILE A 143 -1.01 -15.32 7.48
C ILE A 143 0.26 -15.56 8.30
N LEU A 144 0.19 -15.27 9.60
CA LEU A 144 1.25 -15.54 10.57
C LEU A 144 0.80 -16.65 11.53
N PRO A 145 1.64 -17.65 11.83
CA PRO A 145 3.02 -17.81 11.35
C PRO A 145 3.11 -18.45 9.96
N SER A 146 2.09 -19.20 9.54
CA SER A 146 2.01 -19.81 8.20
C SER A 146 0.58 -20.29 7.90
N LYS A 147 0.28 -20.49 6.62
CA LYS A 147 -0.94 -21.13 6.11
C LYS A 147 -1.11 -22.53 6.70
N ALA A 148 -0.02 -23.29 6.84
CA ALA A 148 -0.08 -24.65 7.36
C ALA A 148 -0.59 -24.68 8.80
N VAL A 149 -0.15 -23.75 9.64
CA VAL A 149 -0.65 -23.60 11.02
C VAL A 149 -2.10 -23.09 10.98
N TYR A 150 -2.43 -22.14 10.12
CA TYR A 150 -3.79 -21.61 10.00
C TYR A 150 -4.84 -22.67 9.62
N LEU A 151 -4.51 -23.61 8.73
CA LEU A 151 -5.42 -24.70 8.36
C LEU A 151 -5.69 -25.68 9.51
N LYS A 152 -4.79 -25.77 10.50
CA LYS A 152 -4.92 -26.66 11.67
C LYS A 152 -5.49 -25.93 12.90
N GLN A 153 -5.03 -24.71 13.15
CA GLN A 153 -5.29 -23.92 14.35
C GLN A 153 -5.49 -22.43 14.00
N PRO A 154 -6.58 -22.08 13.29
CA PRO A 154 -6.79 -20.72 12.77
C PRO A 154 -6.90 -19.65 13.88
N LEU A 155 -7.38 -20.03 15.08
CA LEU A 155 -7.52 -19.11 16.22
C LEU A 155 -6.19 -18.72 16.87
N SER A 156 -5.11 -19.46 16.58
CA SER A 156 -3.75 -19.17 17.05
C SER A 156 -2.92 -18.40 16.01
N CYS A 157 -3.54 -18.02 14.89
CA CYS A 157 -2.90 -17.32 13.79
C CYS A 157 -3.37 -15.87 13.69
N ILE A 158 -2.55 -15.04 13.08
CA ILE A 158 -2.91 -13.67 12.71
C ILE A 158 -3.17 -13.64 11.21
N VAL A 159 -4.38 -13.21 10.84
CA VAL A 159 -4.71 -12.91 9.44
C VAL A 159 -4.59 -11.41 9.24
N PHE A 160 -3.64 -11.00 8.41
CA PHE A 160 -3.37 -9.59 8.12
C PHE A 160 -3.57 -9.32 6.63
N THR A 161 -4.44 -8.37 6.31
CA THR A 161 -4.66 -7.89 4.95
C THR A 161 -4.45 -6.39 4.91
N VAL A 162 -4.10 -5.86 3.75
CA VAL A 162 -3.80 -4.44 3.59
C VAL A 162 -4.59 -3.87 2.43
N LYS A 163 -5.14 -2.69 2.66
CA LYS A 163 -5.88 -1.94 1.64
C LYS A 163 -5.53 -0.47 1.82
N ARG A 164 -5.10 0.19 0.74
CA ARG A 164 -4.76 1.62 0.78
C ARG A 164 -5.96 2.49 1.19
N THR A 165 -7.14 2.15 0.67
CA THR A 165 -8.42 2.80 0.98
C THR A 165 -9.45 1.72 1.27
N LEU A 166 -10.25 1.87 2.32
CA LEU A 166 -11.20 0.83 2.75
C LEU A 166 -12.54 0.95 2.02
N ARG A 167 -13.15 2.13 2.01
CA ARG A 167 -14.53 2.35 1.54
C ARG A 167 -15.47 1.22 2.01
N GLU A 168 -16.22 0.57 1.12
CA GLU A 168 -17.04 -0.62 1.39
C GLU A 168 -16.26 -1.95 1.28
N ARG A 169 -15.02 -1.92 0.79
CA ARG A 169 -14.23 -3.11 0.43
C ARG A 169 -13.71 -3.90 1.63
N TRP A 170 -13.72 -3.34 2.83
CA TRP A 170 -13.34 -4.07 4.04
C TRP A 170 -14.25 -5.28 4.32
N LYS A 171 -15.50 -5.25 3.84
CA LYS A 171 -16.46 -6.37 3.99
C LYS A 171 -16.02 -7.64 3.25
N GLN A 172 -15.14 -7.51 2.25
CA GLN A 172 -14.62 -8.63 1.45
C GLN A 172 -13.58 -9.47 2.21
N VAL A 173 -13.07 -8.97 3.34
CA VAL A 173 -12.02 -9.64 4.12
C VAL A 173 -12.55 -10.85 4.90
N THR A 174 -13.84 -10.83 5.26
CA THR A 174 -14.46 -11.90 6.06
C THR A 174 -15.40 -12.73 5.21
N THR A 175 -15.30 -14.05 5.33
CA THR A 175 -16.28 -15.00 4.77
C THR A 175 -17.10 -15.63 5.89
N GLU A 176 -18.20 -16.32 5.57
CA GLU A 176 -18.97 -17.09 6.57
C GLU A 176 -18.10 -18.13 7.28
N ALA A 177 -17.20 -18.78 6.55
CA ALA A 177 -16.28 -19.80 7.06
C ALA A 177 -15.23 -19.23 8.04
N THR A 178 -15.01 -17.91 8.03
CA THR A 178 -14.04 -17.24 8.91
C THR A 178 -14.74 -16.36 9.96
N LYS A 179 -16.07 -16.50 10.10
CA LYS A 179 -16.87 -15.72 11.03
C LYS A 179 -16.39 -15.99 12.46
N GLY A 180 -15.97 -14.92 13.14
CA GLY A 180 -15.51 -15.00 14.53
C GLY A 180 -13.99 -15.13 14.71
N TYR A 181 -13.20 -15.22 13.62
CA TYR A 181 -11.74 -15.07 13.67
C TYR A 181 -11.36 -13.60 13.83
N LYS A 182 -10.17 -13.34 14.39
CA LYS A 182 -9.62 -11.98 14.49
C LYS A 182 -8.88 -11.65 13.19
N PHE A 183 -9.22 -10.51 12.61
CA PHE A 183 -8.59 -10.00 11.39
C PHE A 183 -7.94 -8.66 11.66
N TYR A 184 -6.82 -8.41 10.99
CA TYR A 184 -6.12 -7.14 11.03
C TYR A 184 -6.08 -6.56 9.61
N LEU A 185 -6.48 -5.30 9.49
CA LEU A 185 -6.61 -4.62 8.20
C LEU A 185 -5.76 -3.35 8.19
N GLY A 186 -4.56 -3.46 7.59
CA GLY A 186 -3.63 -2.35 7.43
C GLY A 186 -4.09 -1.34 6.38
N THR A 187 -4.12 -0.06 6.74
CA THR A 187 -4.57 1.02 5.85
C THR A 187 -3.93 2.36 6.17
N ILE A 188 -3.92 3.27 5.19
CA ILE A 188 -3.57 4.69 5.35
C ILE A 188 -4.77 5.60 5.05
N ASP A 189 -5.98 5.04 5.09
CA ASP A 189 -7.23 5.75 4.85
C ASP A 189 -7.62 6.61 6.06
N THR A 190 -7.74 7.91 5.85
CA THR A 190 -8.19 8.88 6.86
C THR A 190 -9.70 9.14 6.81
N GLY A 191 -10.41 8.51 5.85
CA GLY A 191 -11.83 8.75 5.56
C GLY A 191 -12.78 7.65 6.05
N ILE A 192 -12.34 6.77 6.95
CA ILE A 192 -13.18 5.72 7.54
C ILE A 192 -14.14 6.37 8.55
N SER A 193 -15.43 6.17 8.38
CA SER A 193 -16.46 6.68 9.30
C SER A 193 -16.54 5.85 10.58
N GLU A 194 -17.05 6.46 11.65
CA GLU A 194 -17.32 5.77 12.92
C GLU A 194 -18.29 4.59 12.75
N ASN A 195 -19.29 4.72 11.87
CA ASN A 195 -20.19 3.62 11.53
C ASN A 195 -19.44 2.44 10.92
N GLN A 196 -18.52 2.68 9.98
CA GLN A 196 -17.68 1.63 9.41
C GLN A 196 -16.78 0.97 10.46
N ILE A 197 -16.20 1.76 11.38
CA ILE A 197 -15.38 1.25 12.48
C ILE A 197 -16.20 0.32 13.39
N ARG A 198 -17.40 0.75 13.80
CA ARG A 198 -18.34 -0.06 14.58
C ARG A 198 -18.77 -1.32 13.86
N GLU A 199 -19.03 -1.24 12.56
CA GLU A 199 -19.35 -2.43 11.76
C GLU A 199 -18.16 -3.39 11.71
N ALA A 200 -16.94 -2.91 11.43
CA ALA A 200 -15.72 -3.72 11.42
C ALA A 200 -15.50 -4.44 12.77
N ALA A 201 -15.77 -3.76 13.88
CA ALA A 201 -15.71 -4.34 15.22
C ALA A 201 -16.65 -5.55 15.40
N LYS A 202 -17.88 -5.49 14.87
CA LYS A 202 -18.84 -6.62 14.90
C LYS A 202 -18.31 -7.85 14.17
N PHE A 203 -17.46 -7.65 13.16
CA PHE A 203 -16.77 -8.71 12.42
C PHE A 203 -15.40 -9.09 13.00
N LYS A 204 -15.03 -8.56 14.17
CA LYS A 204 -13.71 -8.75 14.82
C LYS A 204 -12.53 -8.32 13.94
N ILE A 205 -12.73 -7.27 13.15
CA ILE A 205 -11.69 -6.63 12.36
C ILE A 205 -11.09 -5.48 13.16
N PHE A 206 -9.77 -5.55 13.36
CA PHE A 206 -8.93 -4.46 13.85
C PHE A 206 -8.37 -3.70 12.67
N ILE A 207 -8.64 -2.40 12.60
CA ILE A 207 -8.11 -1.51 11.58
C ILE A 207 -6.75 -1.02 12.08
N VAL A 208 -5.69 -1.31 11.31
CA VAL A 208 -4.32 -0.94 11.64
C VAL A 208 -3.91 0.26 10.80
N VAL A 209 -3.56 1.38 11.44
CA VAL A 209 -3.21 2.65 10.79
C VAL A 209 -1.84 3.18 11.26
N PRO A 210 -1.21 4.11 10.55
CA PRO A 210 -0.11 4.92 11.10
C PRO A 210 -0.48 5.57 12.44
N GLU A 211 0.49 5.70 13.36
CA GLU A 211 0.27 6.37 14.66
C GLU A 211 -0.30 7.77 14.45
N ARG A 212 0.29 8.52 13.52
CA ARG A 212 -0.17 9.85 13.14
C ARG A 212 -1.65 9.86 12.75
N ILE A 213 -2.09 8.94 11.89
CA ILE A 213 -3.49 8.86 11.43
C ILE A 213 -4.44 8.51 12.60
N LYS A 214 -4.01 7.63 13.52
CA LYS A 214 -4.81 7.28 14.71
C LYS A 214 -5.04 8.51 15.60
N PHE A 215 -3.98 9.26 15.92
CA PHE A 215 -4.04 10.33 16.92
C PHE A 215 -4.52 11.67 16.36
N GLU A 216 -4.38 11.94 15.05
CA GLU A 216 -4.95 13.13 14.42
C GLU A 216 -6.49 13.08 14.29
N ASN A 217 -7.09 11.89 14.41
CA ASN A 217 -8.53 11.69 14.32
C ASN A 217 -9.10 11.21 15.68
N PRO A 218 -9.87 12.04 16.41
CA PRO A 218 -10.44 11.66 17.71
C PRO A 218 -11.35 10.43 17.65
N VAL A 219 -12.04 10.20 16.52
CA VAL A 219 -12.83 8.99 16.32
C VAL A 219 -11.92 7.76 16.29
N TYR A 220 -10.74 7.85 15.69
CA TYR A 220 -9.83 6.71 15.60
C TYR A 220 -9.17 6.46 16.95
N ALA A 221 -8.71 7.51 17.62
CA ALA A 221 -8.09 7.42 18.93
C ALA A 221 -9.03 6.83 20.02
N SER A 222 -10.34 7.08 19.92
CA SER A 222 -11.33 6.61 20.92
C SER A 222 -11.88 5.20 20.66
N ASN A 223 -11.68 4.63 19.48
CA ASN A 223 -12.23 3.32 19.13
C ASN A 223 -11.19 2.21 19.33
N TYR A 224 -11.51 1.23 20.19
CA TYR A 224 -10.58 0.16 20.57
C TYR A 224 -10.13 -0.74 19.41
N ASN A 225 -10.92 -0.86 18.34
CA ASN A 225 -10.60 -1.67 17.17
C ASN A 225 -9.88 -0.86 16.08
N VAL A 226 -9.44 0.36 16.38
CA VAL A 226 -8.49 1.12 15.56
C VAL A 226 -7.18 1.20 16.32
N ILE A 227 -6.16 0.52 15.80
CA ILE A 227 -4.85 0.41 16.43
C ILE A 227 -3.76 0.94 15.51
N SER A 228 -2.63 1.34 16.08
CA SER A 228 -1.47 1.74 15.31
C SER A 228 -0.68 0.53 14.81
N PHE A 229 0.18 0.72 13.81
CA PHE A 229 1.14 -0.31 13.42
C PHE A 229 2.05 -0.73 14.59
N ARG A 230 2.41 0.20 15.48
CA ARG A 230 3.21 -0.13 16.68
C ARG A 230 2.44 -1.09 17.59
N GLU A 231 1.21 -0.71 17.99
CA GLU A 231 0.33 -1.55 18.82
C GLU A 231 0.09 -2.92 18.16
N PHE A 232 -0.10 -2.96 16.84
CA PHE A 232 -0.21 -4.21 16.10
C PHE A 232 1.01 -5.12 16.30
N PHE A 233 2.22 -4.61 16.12
CA PHE A 233 3.41 -5.45 16.29
C PHE A 233 3.65 -5.83 17.76
N GLU A 234 3.60 -4.87 18.68
CA GLU A 234 3.98 -5.05 20.08
C GLU A 234 2.93 -5.82 20.88
N ASP A 235 1.65 -5.53 20.68
CA ASP A 235 0.58 -6.09 21.51
C ASP A 235 -0.11 -7.31 20.89
N HIS A 236 0.03 -7.48 19.57
CA HIS A 236 -0.66 -8.56 18.85
C HIS A 236 0.27 -9.58 18.18
N VAL A 237 1.38 -9.16 17.56
CA VAL A 237 2.30 -10.11 16.89
C VAL A 237 3.32 -10.70 17.86
N GLU A 238 4.07 -9.85 18.57
CA GLU A 238 5.18 -10.29 19.43
C GLU A 238 4.78 -11.29 20.55
N PRO A 239 3.62 -11.15 21.22
CA PRO A 239 3.17 -12.13 22.21
C PRO A 239 2.93 -13.52 21.62
N GLU A 240 2.56 -13.59 20.34
CA GLU A 240 2.30 -14.85 19.63
C GLU A 240 3.60 -15.50 19.12
N LEU A 241 4.65 -14.73 18.82
CA LEU A 241 5.94 -15.26 18.34
C LEU A 241 6.51 -16.36 19.25
N LYS A 242 6.39 -16.22 20.57
CA LYS A 242 6.87 -17.23 21.54
C LYS A 242 6.07 -18.53 21.46
N LYS A 243 4.77 -18.43 21.17
CA LYS A 243 3.89 -19.60 21.01
C LYS A 243 4.19 -20.29 19.68
N TRP A 244 4.46 -19.52 18.62
CA TRP A 244 4.73 -20.05 17.30
C TRP A 244 6.04 -20.79 17.16
N LYS A 245 7.04 -20.50 18.01
CA LYS A 245 8.28 -21.30 18.09
C LYS A 245 8.06 -22.77 18.45
N LYS A 246 6.87 -23.15 18.92
CA LYS A 246 6.52 -24.53 19.29
C LYS A 246 5.89 -25.34 18.16
N PHE A 247 5.61 -24.70 17.01
CA PHE A 247 5.11 -25.35 15.79
C PHE A 247 6.24 -25.59 14.81
#